data_AF-A0A917CQC0-F1
#
_entry.id   AF-A0A917CQC0-F1
#
_cell.length_a   1.000
_cell.length_b   1.000
_cell.length_c   1.000
_cell.angle_alpha   90.00
_cell.angle_beta   90.00
_cell.angle_gamma   90.00
#
_symmetry.space_group_name_H-M   'P 1'
#
loop_
_entity.id
_entity.type
_entity.pdbx_description
1 polymer ?
#
loop_
_entity_poly.entity_id
_entity_poly.type
_entity_poly.pdbx_seq_one_letter_code
_entity_poly.pdbx_strand_id
1 'polypeptide(L)'
;MSTPSTVINIFILKINSFENASAVNIGQNFLAEWSNSDKRNQGYGQNSGDGVDFMEPRCFVDDKDGVDSPSFFHPVMPAPLVNNE
;
A
#
# COMPACT_ATOMS: atom_id res chain seq x y z
N MET A 1 34.64 -4.09 -20.42
CA MET A 1 33.78 -4.60 -19.34
C MET A 1 32.34 -4.57 -19.85
N SER A 2 31.66 -5.72 -19.91
CA SER A 2 30.24 -5.77 -20.25
C SER A 2 29.48 -5.09 -19.12
N THR A 3 28.79 -3.99 -19.41
CA THR A 3 27.76 -3.50 -18.50
C THR A 3 26.72 -4.61 -18.33
N PRO A 4 26.26 -4.92 -17.10
CA PRO A 4 25.13 -5.82 -16.95
C PRO A 4 23.92 -5.14 -17.59
N SER A 5 23.45 -5.69 -18.70
CA SER A 5 22.21 -5.24 -19.33
C SER A 5 21.08 -6.13 -18.83
N THR A 6 20.10 -5.53 -18.17
CA THR A 6 18.87 -6.23 -17.79
C THR A 6 17.85 -6.00 -18.90
N VAL A 7 17.71 -6.98 -19.80
CA VAL A 7 16.70 -6.95 -20.85
C VAL A 7 15.41 -7.56 -20.31
N ILE A 8 14.32 -6.78 -20.31
CA ILE A 8 13.01 -7.23 -19.82
C ILE A 8 12.00 -7.04 -20.95
N ASN A 9 11.55 -8.14 -21.55
CA ASN A 9 10.50 -8.14 -22.57
C ASN A 9 9.18 -8.55 -21.92
N ILE A 10 8.19 -7.69 -21.97
CA ILE A 10 6.85 -7.95 -21.43
C ILE A 10 5.88 -7.96 -22.60
N PHE A 11 5.30 -9.12 -22.90
CA PHE A 11 4.32 -9.25 -23.98
C PHE A 11 2.99 -8.60 -23.58
N ILE A 12 2.45 -8.94 -22.39
CA ILE A 12 1.27 -8.30 -21.81
C ILE A 12 1.40 -8.33 -20.28
N LEU A 13 1.10 -7.21 -19.62
CA LEU A 13 0.88 -7.11 -18.19
C LEU A 13 -0.53 -6.56 -17.96
N LYS A 14 -1.42 -7.38 -17.40
CA LYS A 14 -2.76 -6.95 -17.02
C LYS A 14 -2.89 -6.93 -15.50
N ILE A 15 -3.07 -5.75 -14.94
CA ILE A 15 -3.39 -5.55 -13.54
C ILE A 15 -4.85 -5.14 -13.48
N ASN A 16 -5.68 -5.99 -12.87
CA ASN A 16 -7.13 -5.73 -12.76
C ASN A 16 -7.46 -4.76 -11.62
N SER A 17 -6.68 -4.80 -10.54
CA SER A 17 -6.71 -3.78 -9.49
C SER A 17 -5.36 -3.70 -8.81
N PHE A 18 -5.06 -2.49 -8.36
CA PHE A 18 -3.85 -2.15 -7.64
C PHE A 18 -4.25 -1.28 -6.46
N GLU A 19 -4.16 -1.84 -5.25
CA GLU A 19 -4.73 -1.22 -4.07
C GLU A 19 -3.67 -0.42 -3.27
N ASN A 20 -4.08 0.16 -2.15
CA ASN A 20 -3.18 0.99 -1.34
C ASN A 20 -1.99 0.17 -0.82
N ALA A 21 -0.86 0.85 -0.56
CA ALA A 21 0.43 0.23 -0.22
C ALA A 21 1.02 -0.69 -1.30
N SER A 22 0.57 -0.59 -2.55
CA SER A 22 1.07 -1.50 -3.60
C SER A 22 2.12 -0.80 -4.47
N ALA A 23 3.17 -1.53 -4.86
CA ALA A 23 4.15 -1.10 -5.88
C ALA A 23 4.47 -2.26 -6.85
N VAL A 24 4.40 -1.99 -8.16
CA VAL A 24 4.84 -2.93 -9.20
C VAL A 24 6.13 -2.40 -9.77
N ASN A 25 7.23 -2.98 -9.30
CA ASN A 25 8.57 -2.56 -9.66
C ASN A 25 9.22 -3.62 -10.53
N ILE A 26 9.82 -3.21 -11.65
CA ILE A 26 10.46 -4.09 -12.63
C ILE A 26 11.89 -3.60 -12.85
N GLY A 27 12.87 -4.50 -12.86
CA GLY A 27 14.30 -4.15 -12.90
C GLY A 27 14.93 -3.98 -11.51
N GLN A 28 16.10 -3.33 -11.45
CA GLN A 28 16.82 -3.10 -10.19
C GLN A 28 16.21 -1.92 -9.44
N ASN A 29 15.47 -2.21 -8.37
CA ASN A 29 14.77 -1.22 -7.57
C ASN A 29 15.23 -1.28 -6.11
N PHE A 30 15.53 -0.13 -5.52
CA PHE A 30 15.80 0.01 -4.09
C PHE A 30 14.69 0.88 -3.48
N LEU A 31 13.80 0.27 -2.71
CA LEU A 31 12.74 0.97 -1.99
C LEU A 31 13.13 1.10 -0.52
N ALA A 32 13.74 2.23 -0.18
CA ALA A 32 13.96 2.61 1.21
C ALA A 32 12.81 3.48 1.74
N GLU A 33 12.56 3.40 3.04
CA GLU A 33 11.62 4.27 3.78
C GLU A 33 10.17 4.26 3.24
N TRP A 34 9.77 3.16 2.61
CA TRP A 34 8.37 3.02 2.20
C TRP A 34 7.50 2.78 3.43
N SER A 35 6.62 3.73 3.70
CA SER A 35 5.58 3.63 4.70
C SER A 35 4.22 3.85 4.05
N ASN A 36 3.22 3.10 4.51
CA ASN A 36 1.85 3.30 4.09
C ASN A 36 0.93 3.13 5.30
N SER A 37 -0.09 3.98 5.39
CA SER A 37 -1.18 3.83 6.32
C SER A 37 -2.45 3.80 5.50
N ASP A 38 -3.27 2.80 5.77
CA ASP A 38 -4.52 2.59 5.08
C ASP A 38 -5.62 2.38 6.10
N LYS A 39 -6.74 3.05 5.86
CA LYS A 39 -7.99 2.82 6.56
C LYS A 39 -9.05 2.54 5.52
N ARG A 40 -9.68 1.38 5.61
CA ARG A 40 -10.80 0.99 4.75
C ARG A 40 -12.04 0.72 5.58
N ASN A 41 -13.12 1.38 5.21
CA ASN A 41 -14.46 1.02 5.64
C ASN A 41 -15.25 0.58 4.40
N GLN A 42 -15.03 -0.66 3.97
CA GLN A 42 -15.64 -1.20 2.75
C GLN A 42 -16.81 -2.10 3.13
N GLY A 43 -18.04 -1.59 2.97
CA GLY A 43 -19.25 -2.33 3.31
C GLY A 43 -19.42 -3.64 2.52
N TYR A 44 -19.14 -3.65 1.21
CA TYR A 44 -19.36 -4.80 0.32
C TYR A 44 -18.09 -5.35 -0.35
N GLY A 45 -16.93 -4.92 0.12
CA GLY A 45 -15.64 -5.28 -0.49
C GLY A 45 -15.35 -4.53 -1.80
N GLN A 46 -14.33 -4.99 -2.53
CA GLN A 46 -13.94 -4.50 -3.85
C GLN A 46 -14.20 -5.55 -4.91
N ASN A 47 -14.55 -5.12 -6.12
CA ASN A 47 -14.76 -6.02 -7.24
C ASN A 47 -13.93 -5.55 -8.42
N SER A 48 -13.01 -6.42 -8.83
CA SER A 48 -11.93 -6.07 -9.75
C SER A 48 -11.72 -7.22 -10.71
N GLY A 49 -11.84 -6.96 -12.01
CA GLY A 49 -11.76 -7.97 -13.06
C GLY A 49 -12.79 -7.73 -14.15
N ASP A 50 -12.72 -8.54 -15.22
CA ASP A 50 -13.68 -8.46 -16.31
C ASP A 50 -14.94 -9.27 -15.96
N GLY A 51 -16.12 -8.69 -16.17
CA GLY A 51 -17.40 -9.39 -16.01
C GLY A 51 -17.92 -9.45 -14.57
N VAL A 52 -17.70 -8.39 -13.80
CA VAL A 52 -18.05 -8.38 -12.39
C VAL A 52 -19.19 -7.38 -12.08
N ASP A 53 -20.34 -7.91 -11.64
CA ASP A 53 -21.54 -7.13 -11.32
C ASP A 53 -21.88 -7.24 -9.83
N PHE A 54 -22.36 -6.14 -9.23
CA PHE A 54 -22.98 -6.15 -7.89
C PHE A 54 -24.47 -5.88 -8.02
N MET A 55 -25.30 -6.79 -7.48
CA MET A 55 -26.74 -6.58 -7.33
C MET A 55 -27.09 -6.41 -5.85
N GLU A 56 -27.74 -5.28 -5.52
CA GLU A 56 -28.33 -4.95 -4.21
C GLU A 56 -27.43 -4.93 -2.95
N PRO A 57 -26.36 -4.12 -2.90
CA PRO A 57 -25.64 -3.86 -1.65
C PRO A 57 -26.42 -2.90 -0.70
N ARG A 58 -26.76 -3.35 0.52
CA ARG A 58 -27.29 -2.57 1.68
C ARG A 58 -26.34 -2.53 2.91
N CYS A 59 -25.52 -1.48 3.07
CA CYS A 59 -24.56 -1.39 4.18
C CYS A 59 -25.00 -0.39 5.26
N PHE A 60 -24.66 -0.69 6.53
CA PHE A 60 -24.87 0.18 7.68
C PHE A 60 -23.66 0.07 8.62
N VAL A 61 -23.15 1.20 9.10
CA VAL A 61 -22.04 1.29 10.04
C VAL A 61 -22.48 2.16 11.20
N ASP A 62 -22.49 1.62 12.41
CA ASP A 62 -22.76 2.34 13.66
C ASP A 62 -21.49 2.29 14.52
N ASP A 63 -20.83 3.44 14.64
CA ASP A 63 -19.58 3.61 15.36
C ASP A 63 -19.78 4.68 16.44
N LYS A 64 -19.48 4.35 17.69
CA LYS A 64 -19.85 5.16 18.88
C LYS A 64 -18.69 5.92 19.51
N ASP A 65 -17.45 5.58 19.18
CA ASP A 65 -16.27 6.35 19.52
C ASP A 65 -15.71 6.95 18.23
N GLY A 66 -15.96 8.24 17.99
CA GLY A 66 -15.68 8.96 16.73
C GLY A 66 -14.19 9.13 16.36
N VAL A 67 -13.34 8.17 16.69
CA VAL A 67 -11.93 8.09 16.35
C VAL A 67 -11.73 6.98 15.32
N ASP A 68 -11.80 7.34 14.05
CA ASP A 68 -11.56 6.40 12.97
C ASP A 68 -10.09 6.44 12.51
N SER A 69 -9.30 5.44 12.95
CA SER A 69 -7.92 5.14 12.50
C SER A 69 -6.82 6.18 12.77
N PRO A 70 -6.38 6.36 14.02
CA PRO A 70 -5.18 7.15 14.32
C PRO A 70 -3.92 6.40 13.85
N SER A 71 -3.22 6.93 12.84
CA SER A 71 -1.97 6.38 12.32
C SER A 71 -0.78 7.30 12.58
N PHE A 72 0.29 6.77 13.17
CA PHE A 72 1.53 7.51 13.42
C PHE A 72 2.72 6.79 12.78
N PHE A 73 3.50 7.51 11.98
CA PHE A 73 4.83 7.06 11.57
C PHE A 73 5.84 7.76 12.47
N HIS A 74 6.35 7.06 13.49
CA HIS A 74 7.42 7.61 14.32
C HIS A 74 8.77 7.30 13.66
N PRO A 75 9.56 8.30 13.22
CA PRO A 75 10.98 8.06 12.96
C PRO A 75 11.60 7.76 14.32
N VAL A 76 12.30 6.63 14.46
CA VAL A 76 13.14 6.39 15.64
C VAL A 76 14.21 7.49 15.64
N MET A 77 13.97 8.58 16.38
CA MET A 77 15.02 9.54 16.68
C MET A 77 16.04 8.78 17.54
N PRO A 78 17.35 8.78 17.20
CA PRO A 78 18.34 8.28 18.12
C PRO A 78 18.20 9.06 19.42
N ALA A 79 18.12 8.36 20.55
CA ALA A 79 18.08 9.00 21.86
C ALA A 79 19.20 10.06 21.95
N PRO A 80 18.95 11.24 22.55
CA PRO A 80 20.01 12.20 22.78
C PRO A 80 21.14 11.49 23.51
N LEU A 81 22.35 11.55 22.97
CA LEU A 81 23.54 11.14 23.71
C LEU A 81 23.59 12.05 24.93
N VAL A 82 23.13 11.55 26.09
CA VAL A 82 23.47 12.14 27.37
C VAL A 82 24.95 11.88 27.52
N ASN A 83 25.73 12.90 27.20
CA ASN A 83 27.15 12.93 27.52
C ASN A 83 27.22 12.95 29.05
N ASN A 84 27.46 11.80 29.68
CA ASN A 84 27.88 11.78 31.06
C ASN A 84 29.29 12.35 31.10
N GLU A 85 29.40 13.59 31.57
CA GLU A 85 30.62 14.13 32.17
C GLU A 85 31.08 13.26 33.35
#